data_AF-A0A9W8YTE7-F1
#
_entry.id   AF-A0A9W8YTE7-F1
#
_cell.length_a   1.000
_cell.length_b   1.000
_cell.length_c   1.000
_cell.angle_alpha   90.00
_cell.angle_beta   90.00
_cell.angle_gamma   90.00
#
_symmetry.space_group_name_H-M   'P 1'
#
loop_
_entity.id
_entity.type
_entity.pdbx_description
1 polymer ?
#
loop_
_entity_poly.entity_id
_entity_poly.type
_entity_poly.pdbx_seq_one_letter_code
_entity_poly.pdbx_strand_id
1 'polypeptide(L)'
;MSKARGAMVDQLVKLIVGAGQASPSPPVGPALGSKGIKSMDFCKEFNARTSHINPGTPLPVRVTVRPDRSFHFDVRTPQTSWLLLNAAEAPMGKKGKRKGATQPGHEVAGTVSLKHVYEIAKIKQSELRLSGLSLEGLCRSIIYQAKSIGINVVA
;
A
#
# COMPACT_ATOMS: atom_id res chain seq x y z
N MET A 1 13.26 40.87 -6.90
CA MET A 1 13.54 39.46 -6.55
C MET A 1 12.66 38.56 -7.42
N SER A 2 13.12 38.27 -8.64
CA SER A 2 12.43 37.43 -9.61
C SER A 2 12.42 35.98 -9.10
N LYS A 3 11.26 35.45 -8.72
CA LYS A 3 11.09 34.01 -8.51
C LYS A 3 11.36 33.36 -9.85
N ALA A 4 12.51 32.70 -9.96
CA ALA A 4 12.82 31.82 -11.08
C ALA A 4 11.58 30.97 -11.37
N ARG A 5 11.12 30.99 -12.63
CA ARG A 5 10.14 30.03 -13.14
C ARG A 5 10.72 28.64 -12.87
N GLY A 6 10.31 28.03 -11.76
CA GLY A 6 10.69 26.67 -11.41
C GLY A 6 10.25 25.78 -12.56
N ALA A 7 11.15 24.91 -13.02
CA ALA A 7 10.88 23.97 -14.07
C ALA A 7 9.49 23.32 -13.86
N MET A 8 8.77 23.10 -14.95
CA MET A 8 7.53 22.34 -14.99
C MET A 8 7.82 20.90 -14.56
N VAL A 9 7.85 20.65 -13.24
CA VAL A 9 8.21 19.36 -12.64
C VAL A 9 6.95 18.70 -12.10
N ASP A 10 6.77 17.44 -12.49
CA ASP A 10 5.71 16.58 -11.98
C ASP A 10 5.83 16.42 -10.45
N GLN A 11 4.75 16.67 -9.73
CA GLN A 11 4.70 16.47 -8.28
C GLN A 11 4.19 15.06 -7.97
N LEU A 12 4.89 14.35 -7.10
CA LEU A 12 4.50 13.01 -6.66
C LEU A 12 3.86 13.05 -5.28
N VAL A 13 2.63 12.59 -5.17
CA VAL A 13 1.90 12.42 -3.90
C VAL A 13 1.74 10.95 -3.60
N LYS A 14 2.15 10.52 -2.41
CA LYS A 14 1.97 9.15 -1.90
C LYS A 14 0.85 9.16 -0.88
N LEU A 15 -0.16 8.32 -1.09
CA LEU A 15 -1.31 8.19 -0.20
C LEU A 15 -1.61 6.71 0.05
N ILE A 16 -2.27 6.43 1.16
CA ILE A 16 -2.79 5.09 1.49
C ILE A 16 -4.31 5.23 1.62
N VAL A 17 -5.04 4.46 0.83
CA VAL A 17 -6.50 4.52 0.77
C VAL A 17 -7.06 3.11 0.86
N GLY A 18 -8.16 2.94 1.59
CA GLY A 18 -8.87 1.66 1.65
C GLY A 18 -9.56 1.37 0.31
N ALA A 19 -9.44 0.14 -0.19
CA ALA A 19 -10.13 -0.32 -1.39
C ALA A 19 -11.64 -0.03 -1.30
N GLY A 20 -12.22 0.54 -2.37
CA GLY A 20 -13.65 0.89 -2.45
C GLY A 20 -14.13 1.99 -1.47
N GLN A 21 -13.23 2.58 -0.67
CA GLN A 21 -13.57 3.55 0.38
C GLN A 21 -12.93 4.93 0.15
N ALA A 22 -12.54 5.27 -1.08
CA ALA A 22 -12.04 6.61 -1.37
C ALA A 22 -13.18 7.63 -1.25
N SER A 23 -12.94 8.65 -0.42
CA SER A 23 -13.83 9.79 -0.21
C SER A 23 -12.98 11.07 -0.10
N PRO A 24 -13.54 12.26 -0.41
CA PRO A 24 -12.83 13.54 -0.27
C PRO A 24 -12.55 13.94 1.19
N SER A 25 -12.77 13.05 2.15
CA SER A 25 -12.47 13.23 3.57
C SER A 25 -10.94 13.21 3.84
N PRO A 26 -10.49 13.67 5.03
CA PRO A 26 -9.08 13.49 5.45
C PRO A 26 -8.83 11.97 5.51
N PRO A 27 -8.01 11.36 4.64
CA PRO A 27 -6.65 11.73 4.20
C PRO A 27 -6.47 12.12 2.72
N VAL A 28 -7.48 11.94 1.87
CA VAL A 28 -7.38 12.16 0.40
C VAL A 28 -7.65 13.61 0.03
N GLY A 29 -8.68 14.21 0.63
CA GLY A 29 -9.12 15.58 0.35
C GLY A 29 -8.02 16.63 0.52
N PRO A 30 -7.38 16.74 1.71
CA PRO A 30 -6.31 17.70 1.94
C PRO A 30 -5.05 17.44 1.09
N ALA A 31 -4.70 16.16 0.89
CA ALA A 31 -3.49 15.76 0.17
C ALA A 31 -3.54 16.10 -1.33
N LEU A 32 -4.69 15.91 -1.98
CA LEU A 32 -4.87 16.21 -3.40
C LEU A 32 -5.41 17.63 -3.65
N GLY A 33 -6.26 18.14 -2.75
CA GLY A 33 -6.86 19.47 -2.86
C GLY A 33 -5.83 20.60 -2.76
N SER A 34 -4.82 20.46 -1.89
CA SER A 34 -3.71 21.42 -1.80
C SER A 34 -2.88 21.53 -3.08
N LYS A 35 -3.00 20.55 -3.99
CA LYS A 35 -2.33 20.52 -5.30
C LYS A 35 -3.21 20.96 -6.46
N GLY A 36 -4.46 21.36 -6.18
CA GLY A 36 -5.40 21.82 -7.20
C GLY A 36 -5.98 20.70 -8.06
N ILE A 37 -5.96 19.45 -7.59
CA ILE A 37 -6.49 18.28 -8.29
C ILE A 37 -7.97 18.09 -7.92
N LYS A 38 -8.77 17.63 -8.87
CA LYS A 38 -10.15 17.22 -8.63
C LYS A 38 -10.20 15.92 -7.82
N SER A 39 -10.20 16.03 -6.49
CA SER A 39 -10.23 14.88 -5.57
C SER A 39 -11.43 13.96 -5.78
N MET A 40 -12.56 14.49 -6.24
CA MET A 40 -13.77 13.70 -6.53
C MET A 40 -13.59 12.74 -7.71
N ASP A 41 -12.93 13.19 -8.78
CA ASP A 41 -12.68 12.37 -9.96
C ASP A 41 -11.72 11.23 -9.61
N PHE A 42 -10.67 11.54 -8.83
CA PHE A 42 -9.78 10.53 -8.27
C PHE A 42 -10.54 9.50 -7.42
N CYS A 43 -11.43 9.91 -6.51
CA CYS A 43 -12.16 8.99 -5.66
C CYS A 43 -13.05 8.03 -6.47
N LYS A 44 -13.74 8.54 -7.50
CA LYS A 44 -14.57 7.71 -8.39
C LYS A 44 -13.75 6.70 -9.16
N GLU A 45 -12.67 7.14 -9.80
CA GLU A 45 -11.81 6.27 -10.61
C GLU A 45 -11.09 5.23 -9.74
N PHE A 46 -10.65 5.62 -8.54
CA PHE A 46 -10.03 4.70 -7.58
C PHE A 46 -11.03 3.62 -7.11
N ASN A 47 -12.26 3.99 -6.75
CA ASN A 47 -13.27 3.03 -6.31
C ASN A 47 -13.67 2.07 -7.45
N ALA A 48 -13.76 2.56 -8.69
CA ALA A 48 -14.02 1.72 -9.86
C ALA A 48 -12.89 0.70 -10.07
N ARG A 49 -11.62 1.13 -10.02
CA ARG A 49 -10.45 0.26 -10.17
C ARG A 49 -10.29 -0.74 -9.02
N THR A 50 -10.73 -0.41 -7.82
CA THR A 50 -10.55 -1.25 -6.61
C THR A 50 -11.78 -2.06 -6.22
N SER A 51 -12.82 -2.05 -7.04
CA SER A 51 -14.09 -2.76 -6.80
C SER A 51 -13.95 -4.29 -6.66
N HIS A 52 -12.91 -4.87 -7.27
CA HIS A 52 -12.62 -6.31 -7.21
C HIS A 52 -11.80 -6.71 -5.97
N ILE A 53 -11.34 -5.75 -5.16
CA ILE A 53 -10.51 -5.99 -3.97
C ILE A 53 -11.39 -5.86 -2.73
N ASN A 54 -11.14 -6.70 -1.72
CA ASN A 54 -11.86 -6.67 -0.46
C ASN A 54 -11.91 -5.24 0.12
N PRO A 55 -13.13 -4.71 0.38
CA PRO A 55 -13.30 -3.34 0.88
C PRO A 55 -12.47 -3.06 2.13
N GLY A 56 -11.86 -1.88 2.19
CA GLY A 56 -11.05 -1.46 3.33
C GLY A 56 -9.61 -2.00 3.35
N THR A 57 -9.21 -2.82 2.37
CA THR A 57 -7.81 -3.21 2.20
C THR A 57 -6.95 -1.97 1.92
N PRO A 58 -5.89 -1.69 2.70
CA PRO A 58 -5.07 -0.49 2.52
C PRO A 58 -4.18 -0.63 1.28
N LEU A 59 -4.49 0.16 0.26
CA LEU A 59 -3.77 0.22 -1.00
C LEU A 59 -2.92 1.49 -1.06
N PRO A 60 -1.60 1.37 -1.26
CA PRO A 60 -0.76 2.52 -1.54
C PRO A 60 -1.04 3.02 -2.96
N VAL A 61 -1.20 4.32 -3.13
CA VAL A 61 -1.40 4.95 -4.43
C VAL A 61 -0.34 6.02 -4.63
N ARG A 62 0.26 6.02 -5.81
CA ARG A 62 1.18 7.09 -6.24
C ARG A 62 0.46 7.95 -7.26
N VAL A 63 0.14 9.18 -6.88
CA VAL A 63 -0.47 10.18 -7.77
C VAL A 63 0.64 11.08 -8.29
N THR A 64 0.80 11.08 -9.60
CA THR A 64 1.65 12.02 -10.34
C THR A 64 0.79 13.18 -10.80
N VAL A 65 1.16 14.39 -10.40
CA VAL A 65 0.47 15.63 -10.70
C VAL A 65 1.30 16.40 -11.70
N ARG A 66 0.75 16.63 -12.89
CA ARG A 66 1.43 17.39 -13.94
C ARG A 66 1.19 18.90 -13.75
N PRO A 67 2.03 19.75 -14.36
CA PRO A 67 1.90 21.21 -14.29
C PRO A 67 0.56 21.76 -14.80
N ASP A 68 -0.07 21.06 -15.74
CA ASP A 68 -1.40 21.37 -16.29
C ASP A 68 -2.57 20.99 -15.36
N ARG A 69 -2.25 20.55 -14.13
CA ARG A 69 -3.20 20.01 -13.14
C ARG A 69 -3.90 18.73 -13.58
N SER A 70 -3.45 18.10 -14.66
CA SER A 70 -3.80 16.71 -14.95
C SER A 70 -3.10 15.81 -13.94
N PHE A 71 -3.75 14.69 -13.62
CA PHE A 71 -3.20 13.70 -12.70
C PHE A 71 -3.25 12.33 -13.34
N HIS A 72 -2.25 11.51 -13.00
CA HIS A 72 -2.26 10.09 -13.28
C HIS A 72 -1.93 9.37 -11.99
N PHE A 73 -2.58 8.23 -11.72
CA PHE A 73 -2.31 7.47 -10.52
C PHE A 73 -2.13 5.99 -10.81
N ASP A 74 -1.18 5.43 -10.06
CA ASP A 74 -0.84 4.02 -10.05
C ASP A 74 -1.28 3.43 -8.70
N VAL A 75 -2.21 2.47 -8.76
CA VAL A 75 -2.68 1.70 -7.60
C VAL A 75 -1.76 0.51 -7.42
N ARG A 76 -1.07 0.49 -6.29
CA ARG A 76 -0.13 -0.57 -5.96
C ARG A 76 -0.80 -1.69 -5.20
N THR A 77 -0.19 -2.87 -5.22
CA THR A 77 -0.65 -4.00 -4.38
C THR A 77 -0.64 -3.63 -2.90
N PRO A 78 -1.47 -4.27 -2.06
CA PRO A 78 -1.51 -4.00 -0.62
C PRO A 78 -0.13 -4.12 0.04
N GLN A 79 0.05 -3.40 1.14
CA GLN A 79 1.29 -3.45 1.89
C GLN A 79 1.55 -4.86 2.42
N THR A 80 2.78 -5.33 2.26
CA THR A 80 3.18 -6.68 2.68
C THR A 80 3.04 -6.89 4.17
N SER A 81 3.36 -5.88 4.98
CA SER A 81 3.12 -5.94 6.43
C SER A 81 1.64 -6.17 6.74
N TRP A 82 0.73 -5.52 6.00
CA TRP A 82 -0.71 -5.73 6.19
C TRP A 82 -1.14 -7.13 5.76
N LEU A 83 -0.67 -7.62 4.60
CA LEU A 83 -0.96 -8.97 4.12
C LEU A 83 -0.44 -10.05 5.09
N LEU A 84 0.77 -9.88 5.62
CA LEU A 84 1.36 -10.80 6.59
C LEU A 84 0.60 -10.79 7.91
N LEU A 85 0.24 -9.62 8.45
CA LEU A 85 -0.58 -9.52 9.65
C LEU A 85 -1.99 -10.09 9.43
N ASN A 86 -2.51 -9.99 8.20
CA ASN A 86 -3.79 -10.58 7.84
C ASN A 86 -3.71 -12.12 7.73
N ALA A 87 -2.63 -12.66 7.18
CA ALA A 87 -2.40 -14.10 7.10
C ALA A 87 -2.02 -14.73 8.46
N ALA A 88 -1.36 -13.97 9.33
CA ALA A 88 -0.89 -14.44 10.64
C ALA A 88 -1.95 -14.40 11.74
N GLU A 89 -3.17 -13.94 11.42
CA GLU A 89 -4.22 -13.68 12.41
C GLU A 89 -3.76 -12.85 13.62
N ALA A 90 -2.86 -11.90 13.34
CA ALA A 90 -2.21 -11.11 14.38
C ALA A 90 -3.21 -10.31 15.22
N PRO A 91 -2.92 -10.09 16.52
CA PRO A 91 -3.86 -9.47 17.44
C PRO A 91 -4.28 -8.08 16.96
N MET A 92 -5.56 -7.78 17.18
CA MET A 92 -6.10 -6.45 16.91
C MET A 92 -5.49 -5.44 17.88
N GLY A 93 -4.84 -4.42 17.34
CA GLY A 93 -4.31 -3.31 18.10
C GLY A 93 -5.29 -2.13 18.19
N LYS A 94 -4.74 -0.96 18.54
CA LYS A 94 -5.49 0.30 18.63
C LYS A 94 -6.18 0.62 17.29
N LYS A 95 -7.43 1.08 17.35
CA LYS A 95 -8.26 1.49 16.20
C LYS A 95 -8.63 0.37 15.21
N GLY A 96 -8.74 -0.87 15.69
CA GLY A 96 -9.25 -1.98 14.87
C GLY A 96 -8.28 -2.44 13.76
N LYS A 97 -6.99 -2.14 13.87
CA LYS A 97 -5.95 -2.58 12.93
C LYS A 97 -5.10 -3.66 13.57
N ARG A 98 -4.80 -4.73 12.83
CA ARG A 98 -3.86 -5.77 13.28
C ARG A 98 -2.48 -5.16 13.49
N LYS A 99 -1.84 -5.49 14.61
CA LYS A 99 -0.55 -4.92 15.01
C LYS A 99 0.51 -6.02 15.01
N GLY A 100 1.70 -5.70 14.50
CA GLY A 100 2.88 -6.56 14.64
C GLY A 100 3.48 -6.50 16.05
N ALA A 101 4.54 -7.28 16.26
CA ALA A 101 5.27 -7.32 17.52
C ALA A 101 5.82 -5.93 17.87
N THR A 102 5.80 -5.56 19.15
CA THR A 102 6.40 -4.30 19.60
C THR A 102 7.92 -4.45 19.68
N GLN A 103 8.39 -5.64 20.05
CA GLN A 103 9.80 -6.01 20.06
C GLN A 103 10.02 -7.26 19.18
N PRO A 104 10.24 -7.08 17.87
CA PRO A 104 10.54 -8.18 16.96
C PRO A 104 11.77 -8.97 17.42
N GLY A 105 11.63 -10.29 17.58
CA GLY A 105 12.70 -11.19 18.05
C GLY A 105 12.55 -11.67 19.49
N HIS A 106 11.83 -10.91 20.33
CA HIS A 106 11.41 -11.34 21.67
C HIS A 106 9.93 -11.71 21.70
N GLU A 107 9.10 -10.93 21.01
CA GLU A 107 7.66 -11.15 20.89
C GLU A 107 7.31 -11.74 19.52
N VAL A 108 6.39 -12.70 19.52
CA VAL A 108 5.81 -13.27 18.29
C VAL A 108 4.35 -12.82 18.20
N ALA A 109 4.03 -12.05 17.17
CA ALA A 109 2.68 -11.54 16.93
C ALA A 109 1.78 -12.51 16.16
N GLY A 110 2.36 -13.54 15.54
CA GLY A 110 1.61 -14.58 14.82
C GLY A 110 2.53 -15.50 14.04
N THR A 111 1.94 -16.52 13.43
CA THR A 111 2.66 -17.49 12.60
C THR A 111 2.06 -17.54 11.20
N VAL A 112 2.89 -17.70 10.18
CA VAL A 112 2.48 -17.78 8.78
C VAL A 112 3.17 -18.98 8.13
N SER A 113 2.41 -19.78 7.39
CA SER A 113 3.01 -20.92 6.66
C SER A 113 3.66 -20.48 5.35
N LEU A 114 4.60 -21.27 4.83
CA LEU A 114 5.23 -21.03 3.53
C LEU A 114 4.22 -20.93 2.37
N LYS A 115 3.08 -21.63 2.47
CA LYS A 115 1.99 -21.54 1.48
C LYS A 115 1.43 -20.12 1.38
N HIS A 116 1.15 -19.48 2.53
CA HIS A 116 0.68 -18.10 2.57
C HIS A 116 1.75 -17.12 2.06
N VAL A 117 3.03 -17.34 2.36
CA VAL A 117 4.13 -16.51 1.82
C VAL A 117 4.14 -16.56 0.31
N TYR A 118 3.97 -17.75 -0.27
CA TYR A 118 3.93 -17.95 -1.72
C TYR A 118 2.73 -17.27 -2.38
N GLU A 119 1.55 -17.33 -1.75
CA GLU A 119 0.36 -16.61 -2.23
C GLU A 119 0.54 -15.09 -2.18
N ILE A 120 1.09 -14.56 -1.08
CA ILE A 120 1.42 -13.13 -0.95
C ILE A 120 2.45 -12.73 -2.02
N ALA A 121 3.43 -13.58 -2.32
CA ALA A 121 4.41 -13.33 -3.36
C ALA A 121 3.77 -13.25 -4.74
N LYS A 122 2.84 -14.16 -5.08
CA LYS A 122 2.07 -14.11 -6.33
C LYS A 122 1.25 -12.82 -6.47
N ILE A 123 0.55 -12.42 -5.40
CA ILE A 123 -0.23 -11.18 -5.38
C ILE A 123 0.67 -9.97 -5.62
N LYS A 124 1.88 -9.94 -5.03
CA LYS A 124 2.83 -8.85 -5.26
C LYS A 124 3.47 -8.90 -6.65
N GLN A 125 3.67 -10.09 -7.20
CA GLN A 125 4.27 -10.27 -8.52
C GLN A 125 3.34 -9.85 -9.66
N SER A 126 2.02 -9.81 -9.44
CA SER A 126 1.07 -9.29 -10.43
C SER A 126 1.30 -7.82 -10.77
N GLU A 127 2.10 -7.12 -9.98
CA GLU A 127 2.46 -5.74 -10.25
C GLU A 127 3.58 -5.62 -11.27
N LEU A 128 3.39 -4.79 -12.30
CA LEU A 128 4.33 -4.61 -13.40
C LEU A 128 5.77 -4.28 -12.96
N ARG A 129 5.96 -3.56 -11.85
CA ARG A 129 7.30 -3.23 -11.34
C ARG A 129 8.01 -4.40 -10.64
N LEU A 130 7.26 -5.42 -10.23
CA LEU A 130 7.78 -6.60 -9.53
C LEU A 130 7.75 -7.85 -10.42
N SER A 131 7.11 -7.80 -11.59
CA SER A 131 6.98 -8.94 -12.50
C SER A 131 8.31 -9.48 -13.02
N GLY A 132 9.35 -8.63 -13.10
CA GLY A 132 10.71 -9.03 -13.49
C GLY A 132 11.51 -9.73 -12.40
N LEU A 133 11.03 -9.78 -11.15
CA LEU A 133 11.70 -10.48 -10.05
C LEU A 133 11.28 -11.95 -10.01
N SER A 134 12.24 -12.83 -9.69
CA SER A 134 11.96 -14.24 -9.47
C SER A 134 11.02 -14.42 -8.28
N LEU A 135 10.11 -15.39 -8.38
CA LEU A 135 9.14 -15.68 -7.32
C LEU A 135 9.85 -16.10 -6.03
N GLU A 136 10.95 -16.84 -6.14
CA GLU A 136 11.81 -17.20 -5.00
C GLU A 136 12.41 -15.97 -4.30
N GLY A 137 12.91 -14.99 -5.07
CA GLY A 137 13.46 -13.75 -4.52
C GLY A 137 12.40 -12.91 -3.81
N LEU A 138 11.18 -12.87 -4.36
CA LEU A 138 10.02 -12.26 -3.72
C LEU A 138 9.64 -12.95 -2.41
N CYS A 139 9.58 -14.28 -2.40
CA CYS A 139 9.32 -15.06 -1.18
C CYS A 139 10.36 -14.78 -0.10
N ARG A 140 11.66 -14.82 -0.43
CA ARG A 140 12.74 -14.49 0.52
C ARG A 140 12.60 -13.09 1.10
N SER A 141 12.26 -12.11 0.27
CA SER A 141 12.03 -10.73 0.70
C SER A 141 10.85 -10.62 1.67
N ILE A 142 9.76 -11.36 1.42
CA ILE A 142 8.58 -11.39 2.28
C ILE A 142 8.90 -12.08 3.62
N ILE A 143 9.66 -13.17 3.61
CA ILE A 143 10.11 -13.88 4.83
C ILE A 143 10.97 -12.94 5.69
N TYR A 144 11.91 -12.21 5.06
CA TYR A 144 12.73 -11.24 5.77
C TYR A 144 11.88 -10.15 6.43
N GLN A 145 10.87 -9.65 5.71
CA GLN A 145 9.92 -8.68 6.25
C GLN A 145 9.06 -9.26 7.39
N ALA A 146 8.62 -10.52 7.31
CA ALA A 146 7.89 -11.19 8.38
C ALA A 146 8.69 -11.19 9.70
N LYS A 147 10.00 -11.46 9.62
CA LYS A 147 10.91 -11.38 10.78
C LYS A 147 10.96 -9.98 11.38
N SER A 148 10.97 -8.94 10.55
CA SER A 148 11.01 -7.54 11.02
C SER A 148 9.75 -7.08 11.77
N ILE A 149 8.62 -7.77 11.58
CA ILE A 149 7.35 -7.46 12.27
C ILE A 149 6.99 -8.48 13.35
N GLY A 150 7.92 -9.40 13.68
CA GLY A 150 7.75 -10.44 14.68
C GLY A 150 6.73 -11.51 14.31
N ILE A 151 6.63 -11.85 13.02
CA ILE A 151 5.85 -12.99 12.54
C ILE A 151 6.80 -14.15 12.27
N ASN A 152 6.51 -15.31 12.86
CA ASN A 152 7.29 -16.51 12.61
C ASN A 152 6.81 -17.21 11.33
N VAL A 153 7.74 -17.67 10.50
CA VAL A 153 7.42 -18.40 9.26
C VAL A 153 7.65 -19.88 9.51
N VAL A 154 6.58 -20.67 9.37
CA VAL A 154 6.61 -22.13 9.57
C VAL A 154 6.58 -22.82 8.20
N ALA A 155 7.37 -23.88 8.06
CA ALA A 155 7.41 -24.70 6.84
C ALA A 155 6.17 -25.58 6.73
#